data_AF-A0A497IAR2-F1
#
_entry.id   AF-A0A497IAR2-F1
#
_cell.length_a   1.000
_cell.length_b   1.000
_cell.length_c   1.000
_cell.angle_alpha   90.00
_cell.angle_beta   90.00
_cell.angle_gamma   90.00
#
_symmetry.space_group_name_H-M   'P 1'
#
loop_
_entity.id
_entity.type
_entity.pdbx_description
1 polymer ?
#
loop_
_entity_poly.entity_id
_entity_poly.type
_entity_poly.pdbx_seq_one_letter_code
_entity_poly.pdbx_strand_id
1 'polypeptide(L)'
;MGVSVMRSLPVLFGIGVVLLFGLAAFSDGIIIPVPPPGVPSPVETPWLTILYHHVTVRIEGGVVVTHVDQEFRNDPPFPVEGTYLFPLPHGAVVQDFVLWV
;
A
#
# COMPACT_ATOMS: atom_id res chain seq x y z
N MET A 1 43.91 -1.32 -14.39
CA MET A 1 42.76 -0.83 -13.58
C MET A 1 41.50 -0.47 -14.37
N GLY A 2 41.50 -0.38 -15.72
CA GLY A 2 40.32 0.06 -16.49
C GLY A 2 39.26 -1.00 -16.85
N VAL A 3 39.62 -2.30 -16.88
CA VAL A 3 38.71 -3.37 -17.35
C VAL A 3 37.70 -3.79 -16.27
N SER A 4 38.05 -3.67 -14.99
CA SER A 4 37.16 -4.00 -13.87
C SER A 4 35.99 -3.01 -13.75
N VAL A 5 36.26 -1.72 -13.97
CA VAL A 5 35.28 -0.63 -13.89
C VAL A 5 34.20 -0.75 -14.97
N MET A 6 34.58 -1.18 -16.17
CA MET A 6 33.67 -1.33 -17.30
C MET A 6 32.72 -2.53 -17.15
N ARG A 7 33.10 -3.55 -16.34
CA ARG A 7 32.26 -4.70 -16.02
C ARG A 7 31.33 -4.45 -14.82
N SER A 8 31.70 -3.55 -13.90
CA SER A 8 30.85 -3.18 -12.77
C SER A 8 29.71 -2.22 -13.13
N LEU A 9 29.87 -1.43 -14.21
CA LEU A 9 28.86 -0.46 -14.65
C LEU A 9 27.48 -1.08 -14.98
N PRO A 10 27.37 -2.19 -15.75
CA PRO A 10 26.07 -2.84 -15.99
C PRO A 10 25.49 -3.51 -14.74
N VAL A 11 26.32 -3.96 -13.80
CA VAL A 11 25.86 -4.56 -12.53
C VAL A 11 25.25 -3.49 -11.63
N LEU A 12 25.91 -2.34 -11.50
CA LEU A 12 25.38 -1.20 -10.74
C LEU A 12 24.11 -0.64 -11.39
N PHE A 13 24.05 -0.61 -12.73
CA PHE A 13 22.84 -0.24 -13.46
C PHE A 13 21.70 -1.24 -13.21
N GLY A 14 21.98 -2.55 -13.26
CA GLY A 14 21.01 -3.59 -12.95
C GLY A 14 20.47 -3.50 -11.53
N ILE A 15 21.34 -3.27 -10.53
CA ILE A 15 20.94 -3.03 -9.13
C ILE A 15 20.08 -1.76 -9.03
N GLY A 16 20.48 -0.68 -9.70
CA GLY A 16 19.71 0.57 -9.73
C GLY A 16 18.32 0.39 -10.32
N VAL A 17 18.19 -0.37 -11.41
CA VAL A 17 16.91 -0.72 -12.03
C VAL A 17 16.06 -1.58 -11.09
N VAL A 18 16.63 -2.61 -10.46
CA VAL A 18 15.89 -3.45 -9.50
C VAL A 18 15.41 -2.65 -8.30
N LEU A 19 16.23 -1.73 -7.77
CA LEU A 19 15.82 -0.84 -6.69
C LEU A 19 14.73 0.14 -7.12
N LEU A 20 14.80 0.66 -8.35
CA LEU A 20 13.81 1.60 -8.88
C LEU A 20 12.45 0.93 -9.11
N PHE A 21 12.42 -0.31 -9.59
CA PHE A 21 11.18 -1.06 -9.85
C PHE A 21 10.65 -1.82 -8.63
N GLY A 22 11.52 -2.21 -7.68
CA GLY A 22 11.11 -2.85 -6.42
C GLY A 22 10.38 -1.92 -5.44
N LEU A 23 10.50 -0.61 -5.62
CA LEU A 23 9.75 0.40 -4.86
C LEU A 23 8.31 0.60 -5.36
N ALA A 24 7.93 0.00 -6.50
CA ALA A 24 6.57 0.08 -7.04
C ALA A 24 5.60 -0.94 -6.38
N ALA A 25 5.76 -1.18 -5.08
CA ALA A 25 4.75 -1.88 -4.30
C ALA A 25 3.63 -0.89 -3.98
N PHE A 26 2.61 -0.84 -4.83
CA PHE A 26 1.36 -0.10 -4.59
C PHE A 26 0.48 -0.81 -3.56
N SER A 27 1.03 -1.10 -2.39
CA SER A 27 0.25 -1.55 -1.25
C SER A 27 -0.45 -0.34 -0.65
N ASP A 28 -1.50 0.11 -1.35
CA ASP A 28 -2.36 1.21 -0.93
C ASP A 28 -3.72 0.64 -0.54
N GLY A 29 -4.06 0.76 0.74
CA GLY A 29 -5.32 0.29 1.29
C GLY A 29 -6.39 1.36 1.20
N ILE A 30 -7.63 0.96 0.93
CA ILE A 30 -8.75 1.89 0.90
C ILE A 30 -9.98 1.27 1.57
N ILE A 31 -10.75 2.10 2.28
CA ILE A 31 -12.10 1.71 2.70
C ILE A 31 -13.06 2.09 1.57
N ILE A 32 -13.74 1.08 1.03
CA ILE A 32 -14.82 1.24 0.05
C ILE A 32 -16.14 1.26 0.82
N PRO A 33 -16.84 2.41 0.92
CA PRO A 33 -18.11 2.49 1.62
C PRO A 33 -19.15 1.57 0.96
N VAL A 34 -20.00 0.96 1.79
CA VAL A 34 -21.09 0.09 1.32
C VAL A 34 -22.46 0.70 1.66
N PRO A 35 -23.49 0.52 0.81
CA PRO A 35 -24.83 1.01 1.11
C PRO A 35 -25.37 0.38 2.40
N PRO A 36 -26.17 1.13 3.19
CA PRO A 36 -26.82 0.58 4.37
C PRO A 36 -27.67 -0.65 4.05
N PRO A 37 -27.80 -1.62 4.99
CA PRO A 37 -28.63 -2.81 4.78
C PRO A 37 -30.07 -2.46 4.38
N GLY A 38 -30.60 -3.16 3.37
CA GLY A 38 -31.97 -2.97 2.89
C GLY A 38 -32.15 -1.81 1.90
N VAL A 39 -31.09 -1.07 1.57
CA VAL A 39 -31.11 -0.03 0.54
C VAL A 39 -30.55 -0.62 -0.77
N PRO A 40 -31.36 -0.71 -1.85
CA PRO A 40 -30.90 -1.25 -3.12
C PRO A 40 -29.90 -0.31 -3.81
N SER A 41 -28.80 -0.87 -4.31
CA SER A 41 -27.83 -0.15 -5.15
C SER A 41 -28.46 0.27 -6.50
N PRO A 42 -28.08 1.42 -7.09
CA PRO A 42 -27.03 2.33 -6.62
C PRO A 42 -27.57 3.37 -5.63
N VAL A 43 -26.97 3.42 -4.45
CA VAL A 43 -27.07 4.57 -3.53
C VAL A 43 -25.69 5.18 -3.39
N GLU A 44 -25.65 6.50 -3.42
CA GLU A 44 -24.42 7.25 -3.21
C GLU A 44 -24.05 7.15 -1.71
N THR A 45 -22.98 6.42 -1.43
CA THR A 45 -22.43 6.27 -0.08
C THR A 45 -21.42 7.39 0.20
N PRO A 46 -21.44 8.01 1.39
CA PRO A 46 -20.45 9.03 1.74
C PRO A 46 -19.05 8.44 1.76
N TRP A 47 -18.05 9.23 1.38
CA TRP A 47 -16.65 8.87 1.48
C TRP A 47 -16.10 9.10 2.90
N LEU A 48 -15.01 8.41 3.21
CA LEU A 48 -14.19 8.70 4.39
C LEU A 48 -13.01 9.57 3.97
N THR A 49 -12.71 10.59 4.76
CA THR A 49 -11.57 11.48 4.50
C THR A 49 -10.28 10.80 4.94
N ILE A 50 -9.32 10.65 4.03
CA ILE A 50 -7.97 10.16 4.35
C ILE A 50 -7.19 11.30 4.98
N LEU A 51 -6.82 11.19 6.26
CA LEU A 51 -6.01 12.19 6.94
C LEU A 51 -4.53 12.05 6.60
N TYR A 52 -4.04 10.81 6.58
CA TYR A 52 -2.73 10.47 6.06
C TYR A 52 -2.69 9.05 5.53
N HIS A 53 -1.69 8.83 4.69
CA HIS A 53 -1.30 7.54 4.16
C HIS A 53 0.24 7.51 4.09
N HIS A 54 0.87 6.77 5.00
CA HIS A 54 2.31 6.69 5.12
C HIS A 54 2.79 5.28 4.74
N VAL A 55 3.62 5.21 3.70
CA VAL A 55 4.25 3.97 3.25
C VAL A 55 5.73 4.02 3.57
N THR A 56 6.20 3.05 4.35
CA THR A 56 7.62 2.86 4.64
C THR A 56 8.08 1.54 4.04
N VAL A 57 9.10 1.59 3.18
CA VAL A 57 9.72 0.40 2.59
C VAL A 57 11.13 0.23 3.15
N ARG A 58 11.45 -0.98 3.62
CA ARG A 58 12.78 -1.34 4.15
C ARG A 58 13.24 -2.66 3.55
N ILE A 59 14.56 -2.87 3.54
CA ILE A 59 15.15 -4.16 3.20
C ILE A 59 15.78 -4.71 4.47
N GLU A 60 15.27 -5.84 4.93
CA GLU A 60 15.70 -6.49 6.17
C GLU A 60 16.07 -7.94 5.84
N GLY A 61 17.32 -8.33 6.09
CA GLY A 61 17.79 -9.69 5.81
C GLY A 61 17.66 -10.14 4.34
N GLY A 62 17.65 -9.19 3.39
CA GLY A 62 17.45 -9.47 1.96
C GLY A 62 15.98 -9.61 1.53
N VAL A 63 15.03 -9.33 2.43
CA VAL A 63 13.59 -9.31 2.16
C VAL A 63 13.09 -7.87 2.17
N VAL A 64 12.20 -7.52 1.24
CA VAL A 64 11.52 -6.22 1.23
C VAL A 64 10.35 -6.27 2.20
N VAL A 65 10.36 -5.36 3.17
CA VAL A 65 9.29 -5.19 4.16
C VAL A 65 8.61 -3.85 3.90
N THR A 66 7.31 -3.89 3.67
CA THR A 66 6.49 -2.68 3.50
C THR A 66 5.55 -2.54 4.69
N HIS A 67 5.60 -1.38 5.33
CA HIS A 67 4.70 -0.98 6.40
C HIS A 67 3.83 0.16 5.91
N VAL A 68 2.51 0.01 6.06
CA VAL A 68 1.52 1.01 5.65
C VAL A 68 0.75 1.41 6.90
N ASP A 69 0.74 2.71 7.17
CA ASP A 69 -0.03 3.32 8.24
C ASP A 69 -0.96 4.37 7.64
N GLN A 70 -2.24 4.34 8.02
CA GLN A 70 -3.24 5.20 7.43
C GLN A 70 -4.30 5.58 8.47
N GLU A 71 -4.92 6.74 8.28
CA GLU A 71 -6.03 7.17 9.11
C GLU A 71 -7.16 7.70 8.25
N PHE A 72 -8.37 7.22 8.56
CA PHE A 72 -9.61 7.67 7.94
C PHE A 72 -10.46 8.41 8.96
N ARG A 73 -11.06 9.53 8.54
CA ARG A 73 -12.03 10.28 9.32
C ARG A 73 -13.42 10.14 8.72
N ASN A 74 -14.37 9.75 9.56
CA ASN A 74 -15.79 9.77 9.24
C ASN A 74 -16.36 11.17 9.54
N ASP A 75 -16.50 12.00 8.50
CA ASP A 75 -17.07 13.35 8.62
C ASP A 75 -18.60 13.38 8.79
N PRO A 76 -19.39 12.48 8.15
CA PRO A 76 -20.82 12.38 8.39
C PRO A 76 -21.21 12.18 9.87
N PRO A 77 -22.38 12.68 10.31
CA PRO A 77 -22.85 12.53 11.69
C PRO A 77 -23.44 11.13 11.98
N PHE A 78 -23.18 10.15 11.12
CA PHE A 78 -23.68 8.78 11.24
C PHE A 78 -22.57 7.77 10.89
N PRO A 79 -22.62 6.54 11.41
CA PRO A 79 -21.64 5.50 11.09
C PRO A 79 -21.66 5.16 9.60
N VAL A 80 -20.48 5.14 8.98
CA VAL A 80 -20.29 4.68 7.60
C VAL A 80 -19.66 3.30 7.63
N GLU A 81 -20.35 2.33 7.07
CA GLU A 81 -19.82 0.98 6.89
C GLU A 81 -19.03 0.91 5.58
N GLY A 82 -17.98 0.11 5.56
CA GLY A 82 -17.17 -0.08 4.37
C GLY A 82 -16.31 -1.34 4.43
N THR A 83 -15.87 -1.77 3.26
CA THR A 83 -14.93 -2.88 3.11
C THR A 83 -13.52 -2.31 3.02
N TYR A 84 -12.63 -2.71 3.93
CA TYR A 84 -11.22 -2.40 3.79
C TYR A 84 -10.58 -3.33 2.75
N LEU A 85 -10.10 -2.75 1.67
CA LEU A 85 -9.44 -3.45 0.58
C LEU A 85 -7.95 -3.11 0.59
N PHE A 86 -7.10 -4.13 0.68
CA PHE A 86 -5.65 -3.98 0.64
C PHE A 86 -5.04 -4.90 -0.43
N PRO A 87 -4.50 -4.36 -1.53
CA PRO A 87 -3.91 -5.17 -2.58
C PRO A 87 -2.54 -5.70 -2.16
N LEU A 88 -2.32 -6.99 -2.43
CA LEU A 88 -1.03 -7.64 -2.18
C LEU A 88 -0.33 -7.93 -3.52
N PRO A 89 0.94 -7.52 -3.68
CA PRO A 89 1.77 -7.98 -4.78
C PRO A 89 1.85 -9.51 -4.84
N HIS A 90 2.02 -10.05 -6.03
CA HIS A 90 2.17 -11.49 -6.19
C HIS A 90 3.38 -12.01 -5.39
N GLY A 91 3.16 -13.01 -4.52
CA GLY A 91 4.20 -13.58 -3.67
C GLY A 91 4.49 -12.80 -2.38
N ALA A 92 3.85 -11.65 -2.16
CA ALA A 92 3.87 -10.99 -0.86
C ALA A 92 2.92 -11.67 0.12
N VAL A 93 3.21 -11.55 1.42
CA VAL A 93 2.37 -12.05 2.51
C VAL A 93 2.15 -10.95 3.54
N VAL A 94 0.98 -10.94 4.16
CA VAL A 94 0.70 -10.08 5.32
C VAL A 94 1.33 -10.74 6.54
N GLN A 95 2.19 -10.00 7.23
CA GLN A 95 2.79 -10.44 8.49
C GLN A 95 1.92 -10.02 9.68
N ASP A 96 1.53 -8.74 9.73
CA ASP A 96 0.72 -8.16 10.80
C ASP A 96 -0.38 -7.27 10.21
N PHE A 97 -1.54 -7.26 10.86
CA PHE A 97 -2.66 -6.39 10.53
C PHE A 97 -3.32 -5.87 11.81
N VAL A 98 -3.49 -4.55 11.90
CA VAL A 98 -4.16 -3.88 13.02
C VAL A 98 -5.13 -2.86 12.46
N LEU A 99 -6.35 -2.88 12.99
CA LEU A 99 -7.39 -1.89 12.71
C LEU A 99 -8.02 -1.47 14.04
N TRP A 100 -8.10 -0.17 14.28
CA TRP A 100 -8.73 0.43 15.45
C TRP A 100 -9.72 1.50 15.01
N VAL A 101 -10.81 1.66 15.77
CA VAL A 101 -11.92 2.59 15.51
C VAL A 101 -12.27 3.30 16.80
#